data_AF-F8PGY6-F1
#
_entry.id   AF-F8PGY6-F1
#
_cell.length_a   1.000
_cell.length_b   1.000
_cell.length_c   1.000
_cell.angle_alpha   90.00
_cell.angle_beta   90.00
_cell.angle_gamma   90.00
#
_symmetry.space_group_name_H-M   'P 1'
#
loop_
_entity.id
_entity.type
_entity.pdbx_description
1 polymer ?
#
loop_
_entity_poly.entity_id
_entity_poly.type
_entity_poly.pdbx_seq_one_letter_code
_entity_poly.pdbx_strand_id
1 'polypeptide(L)'
;RVMYQHSISLTELREATILINELEEEYKLLYYQHHVDRLHMVQPSIHSILHLAPGYFVKHFVRNTGTVANGPPICSLQWTTERTIGNLVQEICQPSNPYANLSQCGVHCAQIHSLNAIISNLKPDLPVIPRGGKDLGD
;
A
#
# COMPACT_ATOMS: atom_id res chain seq x y z
N ARG A 1 20.08 1.76 7.32
CA ARG A 1 20.08 0.27 7.40
C ARG A 1 18.94 -0.25 8.27
N VAL A 2 18.66 0.35 9.43
CA VAL A 2 17.57 -0.04 10.35
C VAL A 2 16.18 -0.01 9.70
N MET A 3 15.82 1.06 8.98
CA MET A 3 14.45 1.25 8.44
C MET A 3 13.98 0.24 7.39
N TYR A 4 14.88 -0.58 6.85
CA TYR A 4 14.56 -1.57 5.82
C TYR A 4 14.69 -3.01 6.32
N GLN A 5 14.81 -3.22 7.63
CA GLN A 5 14.88 -4.54 8.24
C GLN A 5 13.49 -5.15 8.42
N HIS A 6 13.40 -6.48 8.29
CA HIS A 6 12.16 -7.23 8.48
C HIS A 6 11.69 -7.23 9.96
N SER A 7 12.64 -7.11 10.89
CA SER A 7 12.39 -6.99 12.33
C SER A 7 13.23 -5.84 12.87
N ILE A 8 12.61 -4.93 13.62
CA ILE A 8 13.22 -3.74 14.20
C ILE A 8 12.79 -3.69 15.66
N SER A 9 13.73 -3.43 16.57
CA SER A 9 13.40 -3.22 17.99
C SER A 9 12.93 -1.79 18.26
N LEU A 10 12.21 -1.57 19.36
CA LEU A 10 11.75 -0.23 19.76
C LEU A 10 12.94 0.72 20.03
N THR A 11 14.06 0.20 20.54
CA THR A 11 15.26 0.98 20.81
C THR A 11 15.89 1.47 19.51
N GLU A 12 16.10 0.57 18.54
CA GLU A 12 16.62 0.93 17.21
C GLU A 12 15.70 1.92 16.49
N LEU A 13 14.39 1.81 16.69
CA LEU A 13 13.42 2.72 16.10
C LEU A 13 13.47 4.13 16.71
N ARG A 14 13.68 4.23 18.03
CA ARG A 14 13.89 5.51 18.72
C ARG A 14 15.17 6.18 18.24
N GLU A 15 16.26 5.42 18.16
CA GLU A 15 17.55 5.90 17.65
C GLU A 15 17.42 6.37 16.20
N ALA A 16 16.76 5.57 15.34
CA ALA A 16 16.53 5.96 13.95
C ALA A 16 15.67 7.23 13.83
N THR A 17 14.72 7.44 14.74
CA THR A 17 13.90 8.66 14.76
C THR A 17 14.73 9.90 15.09
N ILE A 18 15.62 9.80 16.07
CA ILE A 18 16.54 10.89 16.44
C ILE A 18 17.44 11.24 15.25
N LEU A 19 18.07 10.23 14.64
CA LEU A 19 18.97 10.42 13.51
C LEU A 19 18.28 11.01 12.27
N ILE A 20 17.02 10.65 12.02
CA ILE A 20 16.25 11.22 10.89
C ILE A 20 15.89 12.70 11.15
N ASN A 21 15.56 13.06 12.38
CA ASN A 21 15.31 14.46 12.73
C ASN A 21 16.59 15.30 12.63
N GLU A 22 17.72 14.78 13.10
CA GLU A 22 19.03 15.44 12.94
C GLU A 22 19.38 15.64 11.46
N LEU A 23 19.19 14.59 10.64
CA LEU A 23 19.36 14.68 9.20
C LEU A 23 18.45 15.74 8.56
N GLU A 24 17.20 15.88 9.01
CA GLU A 24 16.28 16.90 8.51
C GLU A 24 16.83 18.32 8.76
N GLU A 25 17.27 18.57 9.98
CA GLU A 25 17.79 19.88 10.39
C GLU A 25 19.10 20.22 9.65
N GLU A 26 20.03 19.27 9.55
CA GLU A 26 21.28 19.45 8.80
C GLU A 26 21.00 19.67 7.30
N TYR A 27 20.08 18.91 6.71
CA TYR A 27 19.71 19.04 5.31
C TYR A 27 19.04 20.39 5.02
N LYS A 28 18.14 20.85 5.91
CA LYS A 28 17.55 22.19 5.80
C LYS A 28 18.62 23.26 5.91
N LEU A 29 19.56 23.14 6.85
CA LEU A 29 20.63 24.13 7.00
C LEU A 29 21.49 24.23 5.73
N LEU A 30 21.84 23.10 5.13
CA LEU A 30 22.69 23.05 3.94
C LEU A 30 21.98 23.52 2.66
N TYR A 31 20.76 23.03 2.40
CA TYR A 31 20.11 23.20 1.11
C TYR A 31 18.94 24.20 1.14
N TYR A 32 18.16 24.22 2.22
CA TYR A 32 17.03 25.14 2.35
C TYR A 32 17.49 26.53 2.77
N GLN A 33 18.37 26.65 3.76
CA GLN A 33 18.93 27.92 4.27
C GLN A 33 17.83 28.97 4.61
N HIS A 34 16.63 28.51 4.96
CA HIS A 34 15.44 29.35 5.17
C HIS A 34 14.99 30.17 3.93
N HIS A 35 15.43 29.80 2.73
CA HIS A 35 14.97 30.40 1.49
C HIS A 35 13.71 29.71 0.97
N VAL A 36 12.56 30.37 1.11
CA VAL A 36 11.24 29.87 0.70
C VAL A 36 11.22 29.41 -0.76
N ASP A 37 11.98 30.06 -1.65
CA ASP A 37 12.10 29.70 -3.06
C ASP A 37 12.60 28.27 -3.28
N ARG A 38 13.30 27.67 -2.30
CA ARG A 38 13.84 26.31 -2.40
C ARG A 38 12.94 25.25 -1.76
N LEU A 39 11.90 25.67 -1.03
CA LEU A 39 11.02 24.78 -0.27
C LEU A 39 10.41 23.68 -1.16
N HIS A 40 9.96 24.06 -2.35
CA HIS A 40 9.31 23.17 -3.31
C HIS A 40 10.22 22.06 -3.85
N MET A 41 11.54 22.20 -3.75
CA MET A 41 12.51 21.18 -4.18
C MET A 41 13.06 20.41 -2.98
N VAL A 42 13.44 21.12 -1.91
CA VAL A 42 14.16 20.57 -0.76
C VAL A 42 13.24 19.75 0.14
N GLN A 43 11.97 20.13 0.30
CA GLN A 43 11.06 19.37 1.17
C GLN A 43 10.62 18.04 0.54
N PRO A 44 10.21 17.98 -0.76
CA PRO A 44 9.87 16.70 -1.38
C PRO A 44 11.04 15.72 -1.52
N SER A 45 12.28 16.20 -1.67
CA SER A 45 13.45 15.33 -1.85
C SER A 45 13.76 14.44 -0.64
N ILE A 46 13.39 14.88 0.57
CA ILE A 46 13.59 14.12 1.82
C ILE A 46 12.28 13.66 2.48
N HIS A 47 11.12 14.10 1.99
CA HIS A 47 9.80 13.82 2.56
C HIS A 47 9.59 12.33 2.87
N SER A 48 9.89 11.46 1.91
CA SER A 48 9.72 10.02 2.08
C SER A 48 10.57 9.45 3.23
N ILE A 49 11.78 9.99 3.45
CA ILE A 49 12.69 9.56 4.52
C ILE A 49 12.16 10.00 5.89
N LEU A 50 11.64 11.23 5.99
CA LEU A 50 11.06 11.78 7.21
C LEU A 50 9.82 11.00 7.67
N HIS A 51 9.08 10.40 6.74
CA HIS A 51 7.91 9.58 7.07
C HIS A 51 8.22 8.13 7.45
N LEU A 52 9.46 7.65 7.28
CA LEU A 52 9.82 6.28 7.64
C LEU A 52 9.69 6.07 9.15
N ALA A 53 10.41 6.83 9.97
CA ALA A 53 10.43 6.64 11.43
C ALA A 53 9.07 6.77 12.11
N PRO A 54 8.31 7.85 11.88
CA PRO A 54 6.96 7.98 12.43
C PRO A 54 6.04 6.85 11.95
N GLY A 55 6.13 6.43 10.69
CA GLY A 55 5.34 5.31 10.16
C GLY A 55 5.62 3.99 10.87
N TYR A 56 6.89 3.68 11.14
CA TYR A 56 7.27 2.49 11.91
C TYR A 56 6.93 2.61 13.40
N PHE A 57 7.00 3.81 14.00
CA PHE A 57 6.63 4.03 15.39
C PHE A 57 5.14 3.83 15.61
N VAL A 58 4.32 4.38 14.71
CA VAL A 58 2.90 4.09 14.66
C VAL A 58 2.69 2.60 14.41
N LYS A 59 3.42 1.94 13.50
CA LYS A 59 3.32 0.48 13.31
C LYS A 59 3.63 -0.34 14.57
N HIS A 60 4.65 0.03 15.35
CA HIS A 60 5.00 -0.67 16.59
C HIS A 60 4.00 -0.41 17.72
N PHE A 61 3.59 0.85 17.90
CA PHE A 61 2.58 1.22 18.87
C PHE A 61 1.25 0.52 18.56
N VAL A 62 0.90 0.49 17.28
CA VAL A 62 -0.40 0.03 16.82
C VAL A 62 -0.45 -1.50 16.62
N ARG A 63 0.69 -2.17 16.39
CA ARG A 63 0.83 -3.63 16.52
C ARG A 63 0.54 -4.13 17.95
N ASN A 64 0.79 -3.31 18.97
CA ASN A 64 0.41 -3.61 20.36
C ASN A 64 -1.05 -3.27 20.68
N THR A 65 -1.75 -2.51 19.82
CA THR A 65 -3.18 -2.16 19.96
C THR A 65 -4.09 -2.79 18.90
N GLY A 66 -3.56 -3.70 18.07
CA GLY A 66 -4.33 -4.46 17.07
C GLY A 66 -4.72 -3.70 15.80
N THR A 67 -4.18 -2.51 15.55
CA THR A 67 -4.43 -1.77 14.29
C THR A 67 -3.18 -1.87 13.39
N VAL A 68 -3.38 -2.07 12.09
CA VAL A 68 -2.25 -2.24 11.17
C VAL A 68 -1.86 -0.86 10.67
N ALA A 69 -0.81 -0.26 11.24
CA ALA A 69 -0.24 0.96 10.66
C ALA A 69 0.65 0.58 9.48
N ASN A 70 0.02 0.46 8.32
CA ASN A 70 0.76 0.50 7.06
C ASN A 70 1.30 1.93 6.88
N GLY A 71 2.41 2.08 6.16
CA GLY A 71 3.01 3.38 5.84
C GLY A 71 2.04 4.34 5.12
N PRO A 72 2.53 5.47 4.58
CA PRO A 72 1.68 6.51 3.99
C PRO A 72 0.50 5.91 3.21
N PRO A 73 -0.77 6.29 3.52
CA PRO A 73 -1.95 5.64 2.97
C PRO A 73 -1.94 5.53 1.44
N ILE A 74 -1.32 6.51 0.78
CA ILE A 74 -1.18 6.53 -0.67
C ILE A 74 -0.34 5.37 -1.22
N CYS A 75 0.75 5.00 -0.55
CA CYS A 75 1.65 3.93 -0.99
C CYS A 75 1.10 2.53 -0.66
N SER A 76 0.36 2.39 0.44
CA SER A 76 -0.28 1.12 0.80
C SER A 76 -1.52 0.82 -0.04
N LEU A 77 -2.26 1.86 -0.44
CA LEU A 77 -3.42 1.73 -1.33
C LEU A 77 -3.03 1.67 -2.80
N GLN A 78 -1.82 2.08 -3.19
CA GLN A 78 -1.40 2.10 -4.59
C GLN A 78 -1.57 0.72 -5.24
N TRP A 79 -1.02 -0.35 -4.63
CA TRP A 79 -1.15 -1.69 -5.18
C TRP A 79 -2.61 -2.14 -5.30
N THR A 80 -3.41 -1.92 -4.25
CA THR A 80 -4.84 -2.29 -4.25
C THR A 80 -5.60 -1.50 -5.31
N THR A 81 -5.30 -0.22 -5.44
CA THR A 81 -5.95 0.70 -6.40
C THR A 81 -5.58 0.33 -7.82
N GLU A 82 -4.30 0.12 -8.12
CA GLU A 82 -3.82 -0.33 -9.44
C GLU A 82 -4.42 -1.69 -9.81
N ARG A 83 -4.49 -2.62 -8.86
CA ARG A 83 -5.11 -3.94 -9.10
C ARG A 83 -6.61 -3.83 -9.32
N THR A 84 -7.31 -2.97 -8.57
CA THR A 84 -8.72 -2.67 -8.81
C THR A 84 -8.91 -2.03 -10.18
N ILE A 85 -8.09 -1.04 -10.57
CA ILE A 85 -8.13 -0.43 -11.90
C ILE A 85 -7.93 -1.50 -12.97
N GLY A 86 -6.93 -2.37 -12.83
CA GLY A 86 -6.66 -3.47 -13.77
C GLY A 86 -7.86 -4.40 -13.94
N ASN A 87 -8.48 -4.82 -12.82
CA ASN A 87 -9.68 -5.66 -12.85
C ASN A 87 -10.85 -4.94 -13.54
N LEU A 88 -11.10 -3.67 -13.19
CA LEU A 88 -12.19 -2.91 -13.78
C LEU A 88 -11.98 -2.67 -15.28
N VAL A 89 -10.74 -2.38 -15.70
CA VAL A 89 -10.40 -2.20 -17.12
C VAL A 89 -10.56 -3.51 -17.90
N GLN A 90 -10.17 -4.65 -17.31
CA GLN A 90 -10.41 -5.97 -17.92
C GLN A 90 -11.90 -6.27 -18.10
N GLU A 91 -12.75 -5.89 -17.14
CA GLU A 91 -14.20 -6.09 -17.25
C GLU A 91 -14.87 -5.12 -18.24
N ILE A 92 -14.36 -3.88 -18.32
CA ILE A 92 -14.98 -2.83 -19.14
C ILE A 92 -14.87 -3.12 -20.64
N CYS A 93 -13.74 -3.65 -21.16
CA CYS A 93 -13.46 -4.08 -22.56
C CYS A 93 -14.32 -3.49 -23.72
N GLN A 94 -14.83 -2.27 -23.60
CA GLN A 94 -15.79 -1.63 -24.50
C GLN A 94 -15.46 -0.13 -24.57
N PRO A 95 -14.90 0.34 -25.69
CA PRO A 95 -14.43 1.72 -25.81
C PRO A 95 -15.56 2.75 -25.98
N SER A 96 -16.79 2.33 -26.30
CA SER A 96 -17.89 3.24 -26.65
C SER A 96 -18.78 3.67 -25.49
N ASN A 97 -18.98 2.82 -24.48
CA ASN A 97 -19.80 3.15 -23.30
C ASN A 97 -19.29 2.44 -22.03
N PRO A 98 -18.13 2.86 -21.51
CA PRO A 98 -17.44 2.13 -20.45
C PRO A 98 -18.21 2.11 -19.13
N TYR A 99 -18.94 3.18 -18.80
CA TYR A 99 -19.68 3.28 -17.54
C TYR A 99 -20.95 2.42 -17.52
N ALA A 100 -21.68 2.34 -18.64
CA ALA A 100 -22.84 1.46 -18.71
C ALA A 100 -22.43 -0.01 -18.67
N ASN A 101 -21.35 -0.39 -19.35
CA ASN A 101 -20.83 -1.75 -19.28
C ASN A 101 -20.33 -2.08 -17.87
N LEU A 102 -19.56 -1.19 -17.25
CA LEU A 102 -19.11 -1.35 -15.86
C LEU A 102 -20.28 -1.58 -14.89
N SER A 103 -21.38 -0.83 -15.05
CA SER A 103 -22.57 -1.01 -14.23
C SER A 103 -23.21 -2.39 -14.45
N GLN A 104 -23.25 -2.89 -15.69
CA GLN A 104 -23.77 -4.21 -16.01
C GLN A 104 -22.86 -5.32 -15.46
N CYS A 105 -21.54 -5.20 -15.61
CA CYS A 105 -20.57 -6.10 -15.00
C CYS A 105 -20.74 -6.14 -13.47
N GLY A 106 -20.89 -4.98 -12.81
CA GLY A 106 -21.11 -4.90 -11.37
C GLY A 106 -22.38 -5.65 -10.92
N VAL A 107 -23.50 -5.48 -11.65
CA VAL A 107 -24.74 -6.22 -11.38
C VAL A 107 -24.55 -7.72 -11.60
N HIS A 108 -23.86 -8.12 -12.67
CA HIS A 108 -23.61 -9.51 -12.99
C HIS A 108 -22.70 -10.19 -11.93
N CYS A 109 -21.62 -9.53 -11.52
CA CYS A 109 -20.75 -9.98 -10.43
C CYS A 109 -21.54 -10.14 -9.12
N ALA A 110 -22.40 -9.18 -8.79
CA ALA A 110 -23.23 -9.26 -7.59
C ALA A 110 -24.19 -10.46 -7.65
N GLN A 111 -24.84 -10.70 -8.78
CA GLN A 111 -25.72 -11.86 -8.99
C GLN A 111 -24.96 -13.19 -8.86
N ILE A 112 -23.78 -13.31 -9.48
CA ILE A 112 -22.92 -14.49 -9.37
C ILE A 112 -22.48 -14.71 -7.91
N HIS A 113 -22.05 -13.64 -7.22
CA HIS A 113 -21.64 -13.74 -5.82
C HIS A 113 -22.81 -14.14 -4.92
N SER A 114 -24.01 -13.59 -5.13
CA SER A 114 -25.22 -14.00 -4.42
C SER A 114 -25.55 -15.48 -4.66
N LEU A 115 -25.48 -15.96 -5.90
CA LEU A 115 -25.71 -17.36 -6.23
C LEU A 115 -24.68 -18.28 -5.58
N ASN A 116 -23.39 -17.94 -5.63
CA ASN A 116 -22.32 -18.70 -4.97
C ASN A 116 -22.45 -18.71 -3.44
N ALA A 117 -22.99 -17.62 -2.85
CA ALA A 117 -23.21 -17.54 -1.41
C ALA A 117 -24.40 -18.41 -0.96
N ILE A 118 -25.46 -18.49 -1.77
CA ILE A 118 -26.65 -19.31 -1.50
C ILE A 118 -26.36 -20.80 -1.80
N ILE A 119 -25.60 -21.07 -2.86
CA ILE A 119 -25.33 -22.40 -3.39
C ILE A 119 -23.81 -22.59 -3.46
N SER A 120 -23.22 -23.05 -2.36
CA SER A 120 -21.77 -23.18 -2.21
C SER A 120 -21.13 -24.23 -3.13
N ASN A 121 -21.90 -25.19 -3.65
CA ASN A 121 -21.44 -26.22 -4.59
C ASN A 121 -21.53 -25.81 -6.07
N LEU A 122 -21.97 -24.58 -6.37
CA LEU A 122 -22.01 -24.07 -7.75
C LEU A 122 -20.62 -23.69 -8.27
N LYS A 123 -19.70 -23.34 -7.36
CA LYS A 123 -18.34 -22.98 -7.69
C LYS A 123 -17.55 -24.25 -7.95
N PRO A 124 -16.92 -24.43 -9.13
CA PRO A 124 -16.05 -25.57 -9.35
C PRO A 124 -14.90 -25.53 -8.35
N ASP A 125 -14.51 -26.69 -7.83
CA ASP A 125 -13.31 -26.82 -7.02
C ASP A 125 -12.11 -26.39 -7.87
N LEU A 126 -11.66 -25.15 -7.64
CA LEU A 126 -10.48 -24.65 -8.30
C LEU A 126 -9.28 -25.43 -7.76
N PRO A 127 -8.38 -25.92 -8.62
CA PRO A 127 -7.17 -26.54 -8.14
C PRO A 127 -6.43 -25.54 -7.26
N VAL A 128 -6.03 -25.97 -6.07
CA VAL A 128 -5.30 -25.15 -5.08
C VAL A 128 -4.03 -24.54 -5.71
N ILE A 129 -3.48 -25.23 -6.72
CA ILE A 129 -2.31 -24.80 -7.47
C ILE A 129 -2.75 -24.41 -8.89
N PRO A 130 -2.47 -23.18 -9.34
CA PRO A 130 -2.78 -22.74 -10.70
C PRO A 130 -1.98 -23.54 -11.73
N ARG A 131 -2.47 -23.59 -12.98
CA ARG A 131 -1.76 -24.26 -14.07
C ARG A 131 -0.34 -23.68 -14.24
N GLY A 132 0.66 -24.54 -14.13
CA GLY A 132 2.09 -24.15 -14.17
C GLY A 132 2.68 -23.78 -12.81
N GLY A 133 1.88 -23.74 -11.75
CA GLY A 133 2.34 -23.64 -10.38
C GLY A 133 2.92 -24.97 -9.89
N LYS A 134 3.90 -24.89 -8.99
CA LYS A 134 4.49 -26.03 -8.30
C LYS A 134 4.30 -25.82 -6.80
N ASP A 135 3.80 -26.84 -6.12
CA ASP A 135 3.76 -26.85 -4.65
C ASP A 135 5.21 -26.88 -4.12
N LEU A 136 5.54 -25.97 -3.22
CA LEU A 136 6.85 -25.93 -2.57
C LEU A 136 6.82 -26.56 -1.18
N GLY A 137 5.65 -26.92 -0.66
CA GLY A 137 5.48 -27.32 0.75
C GLY A 137 5.74 -26.16 1.72
N ASP A 138 5.56 -26.43 3.02
CA ASP A 138 5.94 -25.54 4.12
C ASP A 138 7.45 -25.63 4.43
#